data_AF-A0A7W0FJ09-F1
#
_entry.id   AF-A0A7W0FJ09-F1
#
_cell.length_a   1.000
_cell.length_b   1.000
_cell.length_c   1.000
_cell.angle_alpha   90.00
_cell.angle_beta   90.00
_cell.angle_gamma   90.00
#
_symmetry.space_group_name_H-M   'P 1'
#
loop_
_entity.id
_entity.type
_entity.pdbx_description
1 polymer ?
#
loop_
_entity_poly.entity_id
_entity_poly.type
_entity_poly.pdbx_seq_one_letter_code
_entity_poly.pdbx_strand_id
1 'polypeptide(L)'
;MLVKIGSENGFVEKSIAWVIDHPGCFAYGKDDKEAILRVPQAMVAYQEWIGKHTEESWLSDLGDFDVRLIEALEKPKDGSPSRDWFQFDEQPLSQLEVEHGLKLLGWSRADLLDIATSFSDQELDQTFEGERWSIRGIVGHIASAETWYLDRLGLAEGLKENREKDVFSRLVEVRKRTVEVLPLWVGNAEIREVDDEKWSARKLLRRAAWHEMDHIGHIIKLMMLL
;
A
#
# COMPACT_ATOMS: atom_id res chain seq x y z
N MET A 1 -15.88 -15.28 9.61
CA MET A 1 -14.47 -15.30 9.11
C MET A 1 -13.51 -14.83 10.21
N LEU A 2 -12.23 -15.21 10.20
CA LEU A 2 -11.22 -14.63 11.11
C LEU A 2 -10.30 -13.69 10.33
N VAL A 3 -10.33 -12.40 10.66
CA VAL A 3 -9.48 -11.35 10.08
C VAL A 3 -8.24 -11.18 10.96
N LYS A 4 -7.08 -11.54 10.43
CA LYS A 4 -5.79 -11.37 11.10
C LYS A 4 -5.24 -9.97 10.86
N ILE A 5 -4.81 -9.30 11.92
CA ILE A 5 -4.20 -7.97 11.83
C ILE A 5 -2.84 -7.89 12.52
N GLY A 6 -1.97 -7.06 11.95
CA GLY A 6 -0.76 -6.59 12.62
C GLY A 6 -0.93 -5.11 13.00
N SER A 7 -0.44 -4.68 14.15
CA SER A 7 -0.41 -3.26 14.53
C SER A 7 1.01 -2.71 14.48
N GLU A 8 1.17 -1.46 14.04
CA GLU A 8 2.45 -0.75 14.11
C GLU A 8 2.26 0.61 14.78
N ASN A 9 3.00 0.81 15.87
CA ASN A 9 2.95 2.01 16.70
C ASN A 9 4.05 2.99 16.31
N GLY A 10 3.72 4.28 16.29
CA GLY A 10 4.66 5.33 15.92
C GLY A 10 4.82 5.51 14.40
N PHE A 11 3.90 4.95 13.61
CA PHE A 11 3.83 5.14 12.17
C PHE A 11 3.38 6.58 11.86
N VAL A 12 4.34 7.44 11.49
CA VAL A 12 4.09 8.87 11.21
C VAL A 12 3.29 9.54 12.34
N GLU A 13 3.76 9.38 13.58
CA GLU A 13 3.13 9.89 14.81
C GLU A 13 1.73 9.33 15.13
N LYS A 14 1.31 8.27 14.43
CA LYS A 14 0.05 7.55 14.65
C LYS A 14 0.31 6.05 14.87
N SER A 15 -0.77 5.29 15.01
CA SER A 15 -0.71 3.83 14.91
C SER A 15 -1.53 3.38 13.70
N ILE A 16 -1.10 2.28 13.08
CA ILE A 16 -1.77 1.65 11.94
C ILE A 16 -2.05 0.19 12.26
N ALA A 17 -3.24 -0.28 11.91
CA ALA A 17 -3.60 -1.69 11.89
C ALA A 17 -3.67 -2.16 10.43
N TRP A 18 -2.88 -3.17 10.11
CA TRP A 18 -2.76 -3.78 8.79
C TRP A 18 -3.62 -5.04 8.75
N VAL A 19 -4.48 -5.19 7.74
CA VAL A 19 -5.17 -6.47 7.53
C VAL A 19 -4.27 -7.38 6.71
N ILE A 20 -3.73 -8.40 7.37
CA ILE A 20 -2.56 -9.13 6.93
C ILE A 20 -2.81 -9.95 5.66
N ASP A 21 -3.99 -10.56 5.55
CA ASP A 21 -4.39 -11.36 4.38
C ASP A 21 -5.02 -10.50 3.26
N HIS A 22 -5.15 -9.18 3.47
CA HIS A 22 -5.80 -8.24 2.54
C HIS A 22 -4.96 -6.97 2.34
N PRO A 23 -3.87 -7.04 1.54
CA PRO A 23 -3.04 -5.89 1.22
C PRO A 23 -3.86 -4.69 0.72
N GLY A 24 -3.58 -3.50 1.24
CA GLY A 24 -4.34 -2.28 0.95
C GLY A 24 -5.55 -2.05 1.86
N CYS A 25 -5.94 -3.02 2.71
CA CYS A 25 -6.90 -2.79 3.78
C CYS A 25 -6.18 -2.49 5.11
N PHE A 26 -6.44 -1.30 5.66
CA PHE A 26 -5.78 -0.80 6.86
C PHE A 26 -6.64 0.22 7.59
N ALA A 27 -6.30 0.52 8.84
CA ALA A 27 -6.93 1.59 9.61
C ALA A 27 -5.90 2.34 10.46
N TYR A 28 -5.99 3.67 10.48
CA TYR A 28 -5.22 4.50 11.40
C TYR A 28 -6.00 4.79 12.68
N GLY A 29 -5.27 4.92 13.78
CA GLY A 29 -5.76 5.45 15.05
C GLY A 29 -4.69 6.33 15.71
N LYS A 30 -5.10 7.11 16.72
CA LYS A 30 -4.16 7.84 17.58
C LYS A 30 -3.23 6.89 18.35
N ASP A 31 -3.74 5.69 18.64
CA ASP A 31 -3.08 4.59 19.33
C ASP A 31 -3.49 3.25 18.67
N ASP A 32 -2.82 2.18 19.08
CA ASP A 32 -3.05 0.80 18.61
C ASP A 32 -4.51 0.40 18.76
N LYS A 33 -5.11 0.68 19.92
CA LYS A 33 -6.49 0.32 20.24
C LYS A 33 -7.47 0.97 19.27
N GLU A 34 -7.33 2.27 19.02
CA GLU A 34 -8.18 2.96 18.07
C GLU A 34 -7.99 2.44 16.64
N ALA A 35 -6.74 2.15 16.23
CA ALA A 35 -6.47 1.58 14.91
C ALA A 35 -7.15 0.22 14.75
N ILE A 36 -7.04 -0.65 15.74
CA ILE A 36 -7.66 -1.99 15.77
C ILE A 36 -9.19 -1.89 15.75
N LEU A 37 -9.78 -0.98 16.55
CA LEU A 37 -11.24 -0.80 16.62
C LEU A 37 -11.85 -0.30 15.29
N ARG A 38 -11.04 0.32 14.42
CA ARG A 38 -11.47 0.82 13.11
C ARG A 38 -11.34 -0.22 11.98
N VAL A 39 -10.65 -1.34 12.22
CA VAL A 39 -10.49 -2.42 11.23
C VAL A 39 -11.82 -2.93 10.68
N PRO A 40 -12.89 -3.17 11.49
CA PRO A 40 -14.16 -3.65 10.93
C PRO A 40 -14.74 -2.71 9.88
N GLN A 41 -14.68 -1.39 10.12
CA GLN A 41 -15.13 -0.39 9.16
C GLN A 41 -14.26 -0.40 7.89
N ALA A 42 -12.94 -0.51 8.04
CA ALA A 42 -12.02 -0.59 6.91
C ALA A 42 -12.29 -1.84 6.05
N MET A 43 -12.57 -2.99 6.69
CA MET A 43 -12.90 -4.24 6.00
C MET A 43 -14.18 -4.14 5.17
N VAL A 44 -15.23 -3.51 5.70
CA VAL A 44 -16.49 -3.29 4.95
C VAL A 44 -16.24 -2.37 3.76
N ALA A 45 -15.54 -1.24 3.95
CA ALA A 45 -15.21 -0.34 2.86
C ALA A 45 -14.34 -1.01 1.79
N TYR A 46 -13.41 -1.88 2.20
CA TYR A 46 -12.55 -2.63 1.30
C TYR A 46 -13.34 -3.71 0.52
N GLN A 47 -14.28 -4.40 1.16
CA GLN A 47 -15.20 -5.32 0.50
C GLN A 47 -16.05 -4.61 -0.57
N GLU A 48 -16.63 -3.45 -0.23
CA GLU A 48 -17.40 -2.63 -1.17
C GLU A 48 -16.53 -2.17 -2.35
N TRP A 49 -15.29 -1.76 -2.07
CA TRP A 49 -14.35 -1.34 -3.11
C TRP A 49 -13.98 -2.49 -4.06
N ILE A 50 -13.66 -3.69 -3.54
CA ILE A 50 -13.43 -4.88 -4.39
C ILE A 50 -14.68 -5.20 -5.23
N GLY A 51 -15.88 -5.10 -4.64
CA GLY A 51 -17.14 -5.37 -5.34
C GLY A 51 -17.45 -4.42 -6.50
N LYS A 52 -16.83 -3.24 -6.56
CA LYS A 52 -16.93 -2.33 -7.72
C LYS A 52 -16.08 -2.79 -8.91
N HIS A 53 -15.05 -3.59 -8.66
CA HIS A 53 -14.06 -3.99 -9.66
C HIS A 53 -14.26 -5.42 -10.17
N THR A 54 -14.97 -6.28 -9.44
CA THR A 54 -15.21 -7.67 -9.85
C THR A 54 -16.51 -8.22 -9.28
N GLU A 55 -17.22 -9.03 -10.08
CA GLU A 55 -18.36 -9.84 -9.62
C GLU A 55 -17.90 -11.08 -8.83
N GLU A 56 -16.68 -11.57 -9.10
CA GLU A 56 -16.06 -12.73 -8.45
C GLU A 56 -15.19 -12.30 -7.25
N SER A 57 -15.79 -11.67 -6.25
CA SER A 57 -15.07 -11.21 -5.05
C SER A 57 -14.77 -12.36 -4.09
N TRP A 58 -13.51 -12.47 -3.65
CA TRP A 58 -13.11 -13.38 -2.55
C TRP A 58 -13.56 -12.90 -1.16
N LEU A 59 -14.24 -11.75 -1.09
CA LEU A 59 -14.90 -11.24 0.11
C LEU A 59 -16.43 -11.23 -0.02
N SER A 60 -17.01 -11.88 -1.02
CA SER A 60 -18.46 -11.98 -1.20
C SER A 60 -19.18 -12.52 0.05
N ASP A 61 -18.55 -13.47 0.74
CA ASP A 61 -19.07 -14.10 1.96
C ASP A 61 -18.42 -13.57 3.27
N LEU A 62 -17.95 -12.31 3.30
CA LEU A 62 -17.29 -11.75 4.50
C LEU A 62 -18.15 -11.92 5.77
N GLY A 63 -19.46 -11.64 5.66
CA GLY A 63 -20.46 -11.87 6.70
C GLY A 63 -20.05 -11.34 8.08
N ASP A 64 -20.38 -12.09 9.14
CA ASP A 64 -19.84 -11.84 10.47
C ASP A 64 -18.38 -12.31 10.56
N PHE A 65 -17.51 -11.47 11.10
CA PHE A 65 -16.09 -11.77 11.27
C PHE A 65 -15.53 -11.29 12.61
N ASP A 66 -14.54 -12.03 13.08
CA ASP A 66 -13.73 -11.68 14.24
C ASP A 66 -12.43 -11.02 13.79
N VAL A 67 -11.98 -10.01 14.52
CA VAL A 67 -10.68 -9.38 14.32
C VAL A 67 -9.70 -9.89 15.38
N ARG A 68 -8.54 -10.40 14.96
CA ARG A 68 -7.49 -10.89 15.85
C ARG A 68 -6.16 -10.23 15.54
N LEU A 69 -5.62 -9.52 16.54
CA LEU A 69 -4.24 -9.07 16.54
C LEU A 69 -3.31 -10.28 16.65
N ILE A 70 -2.45 -10.47 15.66
CA ILE A 70 -1.47 -11.55 15.63
C ILE A 70 -0.05 -11.07 15.92
N GLU A 71 0.22 -9.79 15.70
CA GLU A 71 1.55 -9.20 15.91
C GLU A 71 1.44 -7.70 16.13
N ALA A 72 2.29 -7.15 17.00
CA ALA A 72 2.36 -5.73 17.29
C ALA A 72 3.82 -5.26 17.23
N LEU A 73 4.09 -4.25 16.39
CA LEU A 73 5.36 -3.56 16.31
C LEU A 73 5.29 -2.31 17.18
N GLU A 74 6.00 -2.34 18.29
CA GLU A 74 6.10 -1.19 19.18
C GLU A 74 7.10 -0.16 18.65
N LYS A 75 6.83 1.12 18.92
CA LYS A 75 7.81 2.17 18.67
C LYS A 75 9.06 1.91 19.53
N PRO A 76 10.26 1.81 18.93
CA PRO A 76 11.51 1.71 19.67
C PRO A 76 11.65 2.77 20.77
N LYS A 77 12.18 2.38 21.93
CA LYS A 77 12.38 3.29 23.08
C LYS A 77 13.39 4.40 22.82
N ASP A 78 14.29 4.20 21.88
CA ASP A 78 15.28 5.19 21.44
C ASP A 78 14.70 6.24 20.49
N GLY A 79 13.40 6.15 20.17
CA GLY A 79 12.70 7.09 19.29
C GLY A 79 12.92 6.81 17.81
N SER A 80 13.70 5.79 17.43
CA SER A 80 13.82 5.36 16.04
C SER A 80 12.46 4.86 15.50
N PRO A 81 12.22 4.92 14.18
CA PRO A 81 11.03 4.32 13.59
C PRO A 81 10.99 2.81 13.84
N SER A 82 9.78 2.25 13.95
CA SER A 82 9.60 0.80 13.78
C SER A 82 10.25 0.37 12.46
N ARG A 83 10.89 -0.81 12.46
CA ARG A 83 11.57 -1.34 11.27
C ARG A 83 10.60 -1.87 10.20
N ASP A 84 9.28 -1.67 10.41
CA ASP A 84 8.21 -2.05 9.50
C ASP A 84 8.38 -3.49 9.00
N TRP A 85 8.67 -4.40 9.93
CA TRP A 85 8.91 -5.82 9.64
C TRP A 85 8.09 -6.67 10.59
N PHE A 86 7.05 -7.29 10.05
CA PHE A 86 6.28 -8.30 10.76
C PHE A 86 6.93 -9.67 10.53
N GLN A 87 6.89 -10.56 11.52
CA GLN A 87 7.24 -11.98 11.32
C GLN A 87 6.39 -12.59 10.20
N PHE A 88 5.16 -12.12 10.01
CA PHE A 88 4.35 -12.53 8.88
C PHE A 88 4.98 -12.19 7.52
N ASP A 89 5.76 -11.10 7.40
CA ASP A 89 6.44 -10.72 6.15
C ASP A 89 7.53 -11.74 5.74
N GLU A 90 7.96 -12.65 6.64
CA GLU A 90 8.89 -13.75 6.32
C GLU A 90 8.26 -14.83 5.44
N GLN A 91 6.93 -14.92 5.41
CA GLN A 91 6.25 -15.98 4.67
C GLN A 91 6.30 -15.72 3.16
N PRO A 92 6.67 -16.72 2.34
CA PRO A 92 6.55 -16.61 0.88
C PRO A 92 5.12 -16.30 0.46
N LEU A 93 4.96 -15.57 -0.66
CA LEU A 93 3.65 -15.40 -1.27
C LEU A 93 3.25 -16.68 -2.00
N SER A 94 2.00 -17.12 -1.82
CA SER A 94 1.39 -18.15 -2.64
C SER A 94 0.96 -17.61 -4.01
N GLN A 95 0.68 -18.51 -4.95
CA GLN A 95 0.16 -18.16 -6.28
C GLN A 95 -1.11 -17.31 -6.18
N LEU A 96 -2.07 -17.73 -5.35
CA LEU A 96 -3.35 -17.04 -5.17
C LEU A 96 -3.17 -15.63 -4.57
N GLU A 97 -2.25 -15.47 -3.61
CA GLU A 97 -1.96 -14.16 -3.03
C GLU A 97 -1.31 -13.21 -4.04
N VAL A 98 -0.45 -13.71 -4.92
CA VAL A 98 0.10 -12.89 -6.02
C VAL A 98 -0.99 -12.51 -7.02
N GLU A 99 -1.85 -13.45 -7.40
CA GLU A 99 -2.96 -13.17 -8.33
C GLU A 99 -3.92 -12.11 -7.78
N HIS A 100 -4.35 -12.26 -6.52
CA HIS A 100 -5.19 -11.26 -5.86
C HIS A 100 -4.43 -9.94 -5.67
N GLY A 101 -3.16 -9.99 -5.25
CA GLY A 101 -2.31 -8.80 -5.09
C GLY A 101 -2.17 -8.00 -6.38
N LEU A 102 -1.99 -8.66 -7.51
CA LEU A 102 -1.90 -8.01 -8.82
C LEU A 102 -3.24 -7.41 -9.28
N LYS A 103 -4.36 -8.07 -8.99
CA LYS A 103 -5.70 -7.48 -9.21
C LYS A 103 -5.87 -6.20 -8.38
N LEU A 104 -5.58 -6.27 -7.08
CA LEU A 104 -5.68 -5.16 -6.14
C LEU A 104 -4.86 -3.95 -6.58
N LEU A 105 -3.59 -4.19 -6.91
CA LEU A 105 -2.70 -3.16 -7.45
C LEU A 105 -3.29 -2.60 -8.75
N GLY A 106 -3.68 -3.46 -9.70
CA GLY A 106 -4.28 -3.04 -10.97
C GLY A 106 -5.47 -2.10 -10.79
N TRP A 107 -6.39 -2.45 -9.89
CA TRP A 107 -7.58 -1.67 -9.58
C TRP A 107 -7.25 -0.34 -8.89
N SER A 108 -6.39 -0.33 -7.88
CA SER A 108 -5.99 0.91 -7.21
C SER A 108 -5.29 1.86 -8.17
N ARG A 109 -4.53 1.35 -9.14
CA ARG A 109 -3.92 2.18 -10.18
C ARG A 109 -4.92 2.74 -11.17
N ALA A 110 -5.91 1.96 -11.57
CA ALA A 110 -6.99 2.45 -12.42
C ALA A 110 -7.72 3.61 -11.73
N ASP A 111 -8.12 3.43 -10.47
CA ASP A 111 -8.79 4.46 -9.67
C ASP A 111 -7.93 5.72 -9.51
N LEU A 112 -6.63 5.56 -9.22
CA LEU A 112 -5.68 6.69 -9.13
C LEU A 112 -5.61 7.47 -10.44
N LEU A 113 -5.50 6.78 -11.57
CA LEU A 113 -5.40 7.42 -12.88
C LEU A 113 -6.71 8.10 -13.27
N ASP A 114 -7.85 7.46 -13.05
CA ASP A 114 -9.17 8.04 -13.33
C ASP A 114 -9.39 9.34 -12.54
N ILE A 115 -8.97 9.38 -11.28
CA ILE A 115 -9.00 10.60 -10.46
C ILE A 115 -7.98 11.62 -10.97
N ALA A 116 -6.69 11.26 -11.04
CA ALA A 116 -5.62 12.22 -11.27
C ALA A 116 -5.66 12.83 -12.68
N THR A 117 -6.11 12.08 -13.69
CA THR A 117 -6.21 12.58 -15.07
C THR A 117 -7.46 13.41 -15.34
N SER A 118 -8.38 13.52 -14.38
CA SER A 118 -9.55 14.40 -14.47
C SER A 118 -9.23 15.89 -14.21
N PHE A 119 -8.05 16.18 -13.63
CA PHE A 119 -7.60 17.53 -13.30
C PHE A 119 -6.82 18.19 -14.43
N SER A 120 -6.97 19.51 -14.55
CA SER A 120 -6.07 20.34 -15.35
C SER A 120 -4.66 20.40 -14.76
N ASP A 121 -3.67 20.79 -15.57
CA ASP A 121 -2.30 20.96 -15.09
C ASP A 121 -2.19 21.96 -13.92
N GLN A 122 -3.02 23.01 -13.93
CA GLN A 122 -3.05 23.98 -12.84
C GLN A 122 -3.56 23.37 -11.53
N GLU A 123 -4.63 22.57 -11.58
CA GLU A 123 -5.18 21.89 -10.41
C GLU A 123 -4.22 20.81 -9.89
N LEU A 124 -3.54 20.10 -10.79
CA LEU A 124 -2.52 19.12 -10.46
C LEU A 124 -1.34 19.73 -9.69
N ASP A 125 -0.98 20.97 -10.01
CA ASP A 125 0.14 21.69 -9.42
C ASP A 125 -0.27 22.64 -8.27
N GLN A 126 -1.56 22.72 -7.93
CA GLN A 126 -2.04 23.51 -6.82
C GLN A 126 -1.50 22.98 -5.48
N THR A 127 -1.03 23.91 -4.64
CA THR A 127 -0.54 23.63 -3.28
C THR A 127 -1.53 24.13 -2.25
N PHE A 128 -1.53 23.49 -1.07
CA PHE A 128 -2.45 23.79 0.03
C PHE A 128 -1.67 24.01 1.32
N GLU A 129 -2.12 24.95 2.15
CA GLU A 129 -1.48 25.21 3.43
C GLU A 129 -1.51 23.98 4.33
N GLY A 130 -0.37 23.65 4.95
CA GLY A 130 -0.22 22.47 5.79
C GLY A 130 -0.03 21.15 5.03
N GLU A 131 -0.13 21.16 3.69
CA GLU A 131 0.08 19.99 2.85
C GLU A 131 1.48 19.98 2.25
N ARG A 132 2.13 18.81 2.31
CA ARG A 132 3.51 18.66 1.81
C ARG A 132 3.60 18.66 0.28
N TRP A 133 2.57 18.15 -0.40
CA TRP A 133 2.58 17.87 -1.83
C TRP A 133 1.28 18.31 -2.50
N SER A 134 1.39 18.74 -3.76
CA SER A 134 0.26 18.83 -4.69
C SER A 134 -0.18 17.43 -5.16
N ILE A 135 -1.29 17.35 -5.90
CA ILE A 135 -1.74 16.09 -6.51
C ILE A 135 -0.65 15.50 -7.41
N ARG A 136 -0.01 16.31 -8.27
CA ARG A 136 1.13 15.86 -9.10
C ARG A 136 2.29 15.35 -8.25
N GLY A 137 2.57 16.04 -7.13
CA GLY A 137 3.60 15.63 -6.18
C GLY A 137 3.31 14.27 -5.56
N ILE A 138 2.07 14.01 -5.15
CA ILE A 138 1.62 12.72 -4.62
C ILE A 138 1.78 11.61 -5.67
N VAL A 139 1.31 11.84 -6.90
CA VAL A 139 1.45 10.90 -8.02
C VAL A 139 2.93 10.54 -8.27
N GLY A 140 3.80 11.55 -8.30
CA GLY A 140 5.24 11.33 -8.43
C GLY A 140 5.85 10.60 -7.22
N HIS A 141 5.34 10.83 -6.02
CA HIS A 141 5.78 10.14 -4.81
C HIS A 141 5.42 8.65 -4.83
N ILE A 142 4.21 8.27 -5.25
CA ILE A 142 3.79 6.87 -5.42
C ILE A 142 4.73 6.15 -6.40
N ALA A 143 4.98 6.72 -7.59
CA ALA A 143 5.87 6.12 -8.58
C ALA A 143 7.30 5.91 -8.04
N SER A 144 7.79 6.89 -7.27
CA SER A 144 9.12 6.82 -6.65
C SER A 144 9.20 5.75 -5.57
N ALA A 145 8.16 5.64 -4.74
CA ALA A 145 8.09 4.68 -3.64
C ALA A 145 7.98 3.24 -4.14
N GLU A 146 7.11 2.96 -5.12
CA GLU A 146 7.00 1.62 -5.71
C GLU A 146 8.32 1.19 -6.38
N THR A 147 9.00 2.11 -7.07
CA THR A 147 10.33 1.87 -7.64
C THR A 147 11.35 1.55 -6.54
N TRP A 148 11.29 2.30 -5.43
CA TRP A 148 12.17 2.08 -4.29
C TRP A 148 11.92 0.70 -3.65
N TYR A 149 10.66 0.27 -3.49
CA TYR A 149 10.32 -1.07 -2.97
C TYR A 149 10.88 -2.18 -3.86
N LEU A 150 10.71 -2.07 -5.19
CA LEU A 150 11.31 -3.02 -6.14
C LEU A 150 12.84 -3.06 -6.01
N ASP A 151 13.48 -1.91 -5.81
CA ASP A 151 14.94 -1.82 -5.69
C ASP A 151 15.48 -2.56 -4.47
N ARG A 152 14.75 -2.58 -3.36
CA ARG A 152 15.13 -3.32 -2.15
C ARG A 152 15.27 -4.82 -2.39
N LEU A 153 14.57 -5.35 -3.40
CA LEU A 153 14.67 -6.74 -3.87
C LEU A 153 15.51 -6.88 -5.16
N GLY A 154 16.18 -5.82 -5.61
CA GLY A 154 16.94 -5.80 -6.86
C GLY A 154 16.08 -5.98 -8.11
N LEU A 155 14.81 -5.60 -8.04
CA LEU A 155 13.81 -5.78 -9.11
C LEU A 155 13.55 -4.49 -9.91
N ALA A 156 14.19 -3.38 -9.58
CA ALA A 156 13.97 -2.06 -10.21
C ALA A 156 14.81 -1.82 -11.47
N GLU A 157 15.35 -2.87 -12.10
CA GLU A 157 16.11 -2.75 -13.35
C GLU A 157 15.31 -2.00 -14.43
N GLY A 158 15.97 -1.05 -15.10
CA GLY A 158 15.36 -0.21 -16.14
C GLY A 158 14.47 0.94 -15.63
N LEU A 159 14.15 1.02 -14.34
CA LEU A 159 13.32 2.10 -13.78
C LEU A 159 14.13 3.32 -13.31
N LYS A 160 15.36 3.11 -12.85
CA LYS A 160 16.19 4.18 -12.26
C LYS A 160 16.58 5.28 -13.25
N GLU A 161 16.61 4.96 -14.53
CA GLU A 161 16.95 5.86 -15.64
C GLU A 161 15.78 6.75 -16.06
N ASN A 162 14.55 6.45 -15.62
CA ASN A 162 13.32 7.12 -16.07
C ASN A 162 12.93 8.37 -15.26
N ARG A 163 13.87 8.97 -14.52
CA ARG A 163 13.58 10.13 -13.65
C ARG A 163 13.12 11.38 -14.42
N GLU A 164 13.54 11.51 -15.68
CA GLU A 164 13.21 12.66 -16.54
C GLU A 164 11.81 12.57 -17.17
N LYS A 165 11.16 11.40 -17.11
CA LYS A 165 9.81 11.20 -17.64
C LYS A 165 8.78 11.90 -16.76
N ASP A 166 7.64 12.24 -17.37
CA ASP A 166 6.49 12.75 -16.64
C ASP A 166 6.00 11.73 -15.59
N VAL A 167 5.31 12.23 -14.56
CA VAL A 167 4.93 11.41 -13.40
C VAL A 167 3.97 10.28 -13.75
N PHE A 168 3.12 10.44 -14.77
CA PHE A 168 2.17 9.41 -15.20
C PHE A 168 2.86 8.30 -15.98
N SER A 169 3.78 8.65 -16.89
CA SER A 169 4.64 7.67 -17.56
C SER A 169 5.43 6.84 -16.55
N ARG A 170 5.98 7.48 -15.51
CA ARG A 170 6.71 6.79 -14.43
C ARG A 170 5.81 5.82 -13.65
N LEU A 171 4.56 6.19 -13.37
CA LEU A 171 3.58 5.28 -12.76
C LEU A 171 3.36 4.03 -13.64
N VAL A 172 3.08 4.24 -14.93
CA VAL A 172 2.81 3.14 -15.87
C VAL A 172 3.99 2.16 -15.90
N GLU A 173 5.22 2.68 -16.00
CA GLU A 173 6.42 1.85 -16.08
C GLU A 173 6.71 1.06 -14.82
N VAL A 174 6.62 1.70 -13.65
CA VAL A 174 6.86 0.98 -12.39
C VAL A 174 5.85 -0.13 -12.17
N ARG A 175 4.57 0.11 -12.50
CA ARG A 175 3.55 -0.94 -12.33
C ARG A 175 3.71 -2.05 -13.35
N LYS A 176 4.04 -1.73 -14.60
CA LYS A 176 4.37 -2.74 -15.61
C LYS A 176 5.49 -3.64 -15.08
N ARG A 177 6.54 -3.05 -14.52
CA ARG A 177 7.64 -3.82 -13.91
C ARG A 177 7.17 -4.69 -12.76
N THR A 178 6.35 -4.16 -11.84
CA THR A 178 5.78 -4.95 -10.73
C THR A 178 4.97 -6.15 -11.23
N VAL A 179 4.13 -5.96 -12.25
CA VAL A 179 3.34 -7.04 -12.88
C VAL A 179 4.23 -8.10 -13.53
N GLU A 180 5.34 -7.70 -14.13
CA GLU A 180 6.30 -8.63 -14.75
C GLU A 180 7.08 -9.46 -13.72
N VAL A 181 7.50 -8.85 -12.61
CA VAL A 181 8.43 -9.50 -11.67
C VAL A 181 7.74 -10.20 -10.51
N LEU A 182 6.62 -9.71 -9.99
CA LEU A 182 6.00 -10.28 -8.79
C LEU A 182 5.57 -11.76 -8.96
N PRO A 183 5.02 -12.20 -10.11
CA PRO A 183 4.74 -13.63 -10.36
C PRO A 183 5.95 -14.54 -10.23
N LEU A 184 7.15 -14.05 -10.56
CA LEU A 184 8.39 -14.83 -10.47
C LEU A 184 8.85 -15.08 -9.02
N TRP A 185 8.20 -14.43 -8.05
CA TRP A 185 8.50 -14.55 -6.63
C TRP A 185 7.50 -15.42 -5.85
N VAL A 186 6.56 -16.09 -6.54
CA VAL A 186 5.69 -17.08 -5.91
C VAL A 186 6.53 -18.19 -5.26
N GLY A 187 6.28 -18.44 -3.98
CA GLY A 187 7.03 -19.41 -3.17
C GLY A 187 8.46 -19.02 -2.83
N ASN A 188 8.95 -17.84 -3.27
CA ASN A 188 10.29 -17.38 -2.94
C ASN A 188 10.33 -16.88 -1.47
N ALA A 189 11.22 -17.49 -0.68
CA ALA A 189 11.44 -17.17 0.74
C ALA A 189 12.64 -16.24 0.98
N GLU A 190 13.22 -15.67 -0.07
CA GLU A 190 14.37 -14.78 0.03
C GLU A 190 14.00 -13.51 0.82
N ILE A 191 14.84 -13.21 1.81
CA ILE A 191 14.78 -12.00 2.60
C ILE A 191 16.08 -11.24 2.34
N ARG A 192 15.96 -10.00 1.87
CA ARG A 192 17.11 -9.10 1.71
C ARG A 192 17.17 -8.11 2.84
N GLU A 193 18.38 -7.77 3.26
CA GLU A 193 18.63 -6.69 4.21
C GLU A 193 19.32 -5.54 3.47
N VAL A 194 18.69 -4.37 3.46
CA VAL A 194 19.18 -3.17 2.79
C VAL A 194 18.93 -1.98 3.70
N ASP A 195 19.98 -1.21 4.00
CA ASP A 195 19.93 -0.06 4.93
C ASP A 195 19.31 -0.43 6.29
N ASP A 196 19.78 -1.54 6.88
CA ASP A 196 19.32 -2.12 8.16
C ASP A 196 17.83 -2.52 8.22
N GLU A 197 17.17 -2.61 7.05
CA GLU A 197 15.77 -3.00 6.91
C GLU A 197 15.64 -4.32 6.13
N LYS A 198 14.77 -5.20 6.62
CA LYS A 198 14.43 -6.46 5.94
C LYS A 198 13.34 -6.26 4.89
N TRP A 199 13.48 -6.97 3.78
CA TRP A 199 12.60 -6.92 2.62
C TRP A 199 12.31 -8.32 2.08
N SER A 200 11.03 -8.58 1.82
CA SER A 200 10.51 -9.78 1.16
C SER A 200 9.47 -9.38 0.11
N ALA A 201 9.10 -10.31 -0.78
CA ALA A 201 8.02 -10.07 -1.74
C ALA A 201 6.69 -9.73 -1.06
N ARG A 202 6.42 -10.35 0.10
CA ARG A 202 5.21 -10.09 0.89
C ARG A 202 5.17 -8.67 1.45
N LYS A 203 6.27 -8.20 2.06
CA LYS A 203 6.40 -6.81 2.51
C LYS A 203 6.25 -5.84 1.34
N LEU A 204 6.89 -6.12 0.20
CA LEU A 204 6.76 -5.29 -1.01
C LEU A 204 5.28 -5.14 -1.41
N LEU A 205 4.53 -6.24 -1.51
CA LEU A 205 3.11 -6.20 -1.88
C LEU A 205 2.28 -5.44 -0.84
N ARG A 206 2.50 -5.70 0.47
CA ARG A 206 1.82 -5.00 1.58
C ARG A 206 2.03 -3.49 1.49
N ARG A 207 3.28 -3.06 1.28
CA ARG A 207 3.67 -1.64 1.20
C ARG A 207 3.15 -0.96 -0.05
N ALA A 208 3.26 -1.60 -1.22
CA ALA A 208 2.77 -1.03 -2.47
C ALA A 208 1.25 -0.81 -2.44
N ALA A 209 0.49 -1.83 -1.98
CA ALA A 209 -0.97 -1.75 -1.91
C ALA A 209 -1.46 -0.71 -0.89
N TRP A 210 -0.89 -0.70 0.32
CA TRP A 210 -1.23 0.32 1.32
C TRP A 210 -0.89 1.73 0.83
N HIS A 211 0.33 1.94 0.33
CA HIS A 211 0.84 3.28 0.01
C HIS A 211 0.02 3.94 -1.09
N GLU A 212 -0.35 3.20 -2.14
CA GLU A 212 -1.20 3.73 -3.20
C GLU A 212 -2.61 4.07 -2.68
N MET A 213 -3.23 3.18 -1.90
CA MET A 213 -4.58 3.42 -1.33
C MET A 213 -4.61 4.59 -0.34
N ASP A 214 -3.57 4.74 0.49
CA ASP A 214 -3.39 5.87 1.41
C ASP A 214 -3.33 7.19 0.64
N HIS A 215 -2.53 7.23 -0.44
CA HIS A 215 -2.37 8.43 -1.25
C HIS A 215 -3.55 8.73 -2.17
N ILE A 216 -4.33 7.73 -2.60
CA ILE A 216 -5.64 7.98 -3.22
C ILE A 216 -6.55 8.72 -2.24
N GLY A 217 -6.60 8.28 -0.98
CA GLY A 217 -7.32 8.98 0.09
C GLY A 217 -6.81 10.42 0.30
N HIS A 218 -5.50 10.63 0.25
CA HIS A 218 -4.90 11.97 0.31
C HIS A 218 -5.32 12.85 -0.86
N ILE A 219 -5.28 12.33 -2.09
CA ILE A 219 -5.74 13.07 -3.28
C ILE A 219 -7.21 13.45 -3.14
N ILE A 220 -8.09 12.52 -2.75
CA ILE A 220 -9.52 12.80 -2.53
C ILE A 220 -9.71 13.92 -1.50
N LYS A 221 -8.92 13.94 -0.43
CA LYS A 221 -8.95 15.04 0.56
C LYS A 221 -8.58 16.37 -0.10
N LEU A 222 -7.53 16.42 -0.93
CA LEU A 222 -7.14 17.65 -1.64
C LEU A 222 -8.21 18.10 -2.64
N MET A 223 -8.89 17.16 -3.29
CA MET A 223 -10.00 17.48 -4.21
C MET A 223 -11.13 18.24 -3.52
N MET A 224 -11.40 17.95 -2.25
CA MET A 224 -12.42 18.67 -1.47
C MET A 224 -12.00 20.09 -1.09
N LEU A 225 -10.74 20.47 -1.33
CA LEU A 225 -10.17 21.80 -1.06
C LEU A 225 -9.96 22.63 -2.33
N LEU A 226 -10.09 22.03 -3.52
CA LEU A 226 -10.10 22.74 -4.81
C LEU A 226 -11.40 23.55 -4.96
#